data_AF-A0A9D8VF89-F1
#
_entry.id   AF-A0A9D8VF89-F1
#
_cell.length_a   1.000
_cell.length_b   1.000
_cell.length_c   1.000
_cell.angle_alpha   90.00
_cell.angle_beta   90.00
_cell.angle_gamma   90.00
#
_symmetry.space_group_name_H-M   'P 1'
#
loop_
_entity.id
_entity.type
_entity.pdbx_description
1 polymer ?
#
loop_
_entity_poly.entity_id
_entity_poly.type
_entity_poly.pdbx_seq_one_letter_code
_entity_poly.pdbx_strand_id
1 'polypeptide(L)'
;MRPPNPEDLHKITHMIAKRVSRYLERAGYLYRDAESAYLDLVPDEENAMHGIIGASITYRLAFGANAGKKVLTLQTVPTRDSRANPSELVTKQSGFSLHAGVACKSHQRKKLERLCRYITRPAIARD
;
A
#
# COMPACT_ATOMS: atom_id res chain seq x y z
N MET A 1 22.41 -17.92 -6.21
CA MET A 1 21.31 -17.65 -5.25
C MET A 1 20.05 -18.34 -5.78
N ARG A 2 19.31 -19.10 -4.96
CA ARG A 2 18.07 -19.77 -5.41
C ARG A 2 16.96 -18.73 -5.61
N PRO A 3 16.12 -18.85 -6.66
CA PRO A 3 14.96 -17.97 -6.81
C PRO A 3 14.00 -18.11 -5.61
N PRO A 4 13.41 -17.01 -5.12
CA PRO A 4 12.47 -17.05 -4.00
C PRO A 4 11.19 -17.79 -4.40
N ASN A 5 10.61 -18.51 -3.44
CA ASN A 5 9.31 -19.16 -3.61
C ASN A 5 8.19 -18.34 -2.94
N PRO A 6 6.90 -18.65 -3.18
CA PRO A 6 5.78 -17.90 -2.60
C PRO A 6 5.73 -17.87 -1.06
N GLU A 7 6.27 -18.89 -0.39
CA GLU A 7 6.35 -18.95 1.08
C GLU A 7 7.41 -17.98 1.62
N ASP A 8 8.56 -17.89 0.94
CA ASP A 8 9.61 -16.91 1.26
C ASP A 8 9.05 -15.49 1.18
N LEU A 9 8.26 -15.20 0.13
CA LEU A 9 7.63 -13.90 -0.07
C LEU A 9 6.61 -13.59 1.03
N HIS A 10 5.79 -14.55 1.44
CA HIS A 10 4.87 -14.37 2.56
C HIS A 10 5.61 -14.06 3.86
N LYS A 11 6.66 -14.82 4.19
CA LYS A 11 7.46 -14.61 5.41
C LYS A 11 8.09 -13.21 5.42
N ILE A 12 8.68 -12.79 4.31
CA ILE A 12 9.31 -11.47 4.17
C ILE A 12 8.25 -10.37 4.29
N THR A 13 7.11 -10.51 3.61
CA THR A 13 6.05 -9.48 3.61
C THR A 13 5.44 -9.33 4.99
N HIS A 14 5.19 -10.45 5.68
CA HIS A 14 4.76 -10.43 7.08
C HIS A 14 5.78 -9.72 7.98
N MET A 15 7.08 -10.01 7.80
CA MET A 15 8.13 -9.38 8.59
C MET A 15 8.21 -7.87 8.34
N ILE A 16 8.12 -7.43 7.08
CA ILE A 16 8.11 -6.02 6.70
C ILE A 16 6.90 -5.33 7.32
N ALA A 17 5.69 -5.86 7.09
CA ALA A 17 4.46 -5.29 7.64
C ALA A 17 4.57 -5.14 9.17
N LYS A 18 4.97 -6.20 9.87
CA LYS A 18 5.11 -6.19 11.34
C LYS A 18 6.16 -5.19 11.83
N ARG A 19 7.26 -4.97 11.09
CA ARG A 19 8.32 -4.01 11.47
C ARG A 19 7.89 -2.57 11.21
N VAL A 20 7.33 -2.29 10.03
CA VAL A 20 6.84 -0.96 9.65
C VAL A 20 5.71 -0.53 10.58
N SER A 21 4.72 -1.38 10.82
CA SER A 21 3.64 -1.11 11.78
C SER A 21 4.17 -0.74 13.17
N ARG A 22 5.07 -1.55 13.74
CA ARG A 22 5.66 -1.26 15.07
C ARG A 22 6.46 0.03 15.10
N TYR A 23 7.18 0.35 14.02
CA TYR A 23 7.91 1.60 13.93
C TYR A 23 6.95 2.80 13.94
N LEU A 24 5.92 2.76 13.09
CA LEU A 24 4.95 3.84 12.96
C LEU A 24 4.14 4.05 14.26
N GLU A 25 3.82 2.98 14.99
CA GLU A 25 3.22 3.08 16.32
C GLU A 25 4.15 3.77 17.33
N ARG A 26 5.41 3.33 17.41
CA ARG A 26 6.40 3.92 18.32
C ARG A 26 6.71 5.38 18.01
N ALA A 27 6.59 5.76 16.74
CA ALA A 27 6.77 7.13 16.27
C ALA A 27 5.50 8.00 16.45
N GLY A 28 4.38 7.43 16.91
CA GLY A 28 3.13 8.17 17.13
C GLY A 28 2.33 8.47 15.85
N TYR A 29 2.64 7.82 14.72
CA TYR A 29 1.91 8.02 13.47
C TYR A 29 0.67 7.12 13.35
N LEU A 30 0.71 5.95 13.98
CA LEU A 30 -0.39 4.98 13.98
C LEU A 30 -0.76 4.60 15.41
N TYR A 31 -2.03 4.40 15.68
CA TYR A 31 -2.49 3.75 16.90
C TYR A 31 -3.23 2.44 16.57
N ARG A 32 -3.19 1.53 17.54
CA ARG A 32 -3.86 0.24 17.45
C ARG A 32 -5.23 0.39 18.13
N ASP A 33 -6.28 0.52 17.33
CA ASP A 33 -7.65 0.50 17.84
C ASP A 33 -8.00 -0.94 18.28
N ALA A 34 -8.52 -1.09 19.50
CA ALA A 34 -8.91 -2.39 20.05
C ALA A 34 -10.08 -3.02 19.29
N GLU A 35 -10.90 -2.19 18.62
CA GLU A 35 -12.09 -2.61 17.89
C GLU A 35 -11.83 -2.78 16.37
N SER A 36 -10.63 -2.47 15.88
CA SER A 36 -10.26 -2.53 14.47
C SER A 36 -9.02 -3.38 14.22
N ALA A 37 -9.11 -4.29 13.25
CA ALA A 37 -7.96 -5.08 12.77
C ALA A 37 -6.93 -4.25 11.98
N TYR A 38 -7.15 -2.94 11.83
CA TYR A 38 -6.34 -2.03 11.04
C TYR A 38 -5.77 -0.90 11.91
N LEU A 39 -4.56 -0.46 11.58
CA LEU A 39 -3.93 0.69 12.22
C LEU A 39 -4.54 1.97 11.65
N ASP A 40 -5.06 2.82 12.53
CA ASP A 40 -5.57 4.13 12.16
C ASP A 40 -4.54 5.22 12.49
N LEU A 41 -4.60 6.31 11.75
CA LEU A 41 -3.79 7.50 12.05
C LEU A 41 -4.16 8.03 13.42
N VAL A 42 -3.17 8.48 14.19
CA VAL A 42 -3.44 9.17 15.46
C VAL A 42 -4.31 10.40 15.15
N PRO A 43 -5.50 10.51 15.77
CA PRO A 43 -6.33 11.70 15.62
C PRO A 43 -5.55 12.90 16.12
N ASP A 44 -5.36 13.89 15.25
CA ASP A 44 -4.96 15.23 15.66
C ASP A 44 -6.22 16.08 15.58
N GLU A 45 -6.85 16.35 16.73
CA GLU A 45 -8.12 17.07 16.79
C GLU A 45 -7.99 18.52 16.30
N GLU A 46 -6.79 19.09 16.24
CA GLU A 46 -6.55 20.45 15.76
C GLU A 46 -6.49 20.58 14.23
N ASN A 47 -6.41 19.46 13.49
CA ASN A 47 -6.25 19.50 12.04
C ASN A 47 -7.31 18.66 11.30
N ALA A 48 -8.35 19.32 10.81
CA ALA A 48 -9.41 18.72 9.97
C ALA A 48 -8.86 17.90 8.78
N MET A 49 -7.63 18.16 8.34
CA MET A 49 -6.95 17.38 7.31
C MET A 49 -6.68 15.93 7.73
N HIS A 50 -6.42 15.64 9.01
CA HIS A 50 -6.20 14.28 9.50
C HIS A 50 -7.41 13.37 9.29
N GLY A 51 -8.63 13.90 9.48
CA GLY A 51 -9.87 13.18 9.19
C GLY A 51 -10.01 12.80 7.71
N ILE A 52 -9.61 13.70 6.80
CA ILE A 52 -9.59 13.43 5.35
C ILE A 52 -8.58 12.33 5.02
N ILE A 53 -7.37 12.43 5.56
CA ILE A 53 -6.30 11.47 5.30
C ILE A 53 -6.70 10.09 5.83
N GLY A 54 -7.23 10.00 7.05
CA GLY A 54 -7.70 8.74 7.63
C GLY A 54 -8.83 8.10 6.81
N ALA A 55 -9.80 8.90 6.36
CA ALA A 55 -10.85 8.44 5.47
C ALA A 55 -10.30 7.98 4.11
N SER A 56 -9.31 8.66 3.54
CA SER A 56 -8.66 8.25 2.28
C SER A 56 -7.92 6.92 2.41
N ILE A 57 -7.17 6.72 3.49
CA ILE A 57 -6.42 5.47 3.75
C ILE A 57 -7.37 4.28 3.94
N THR A 58 -8.49 4.49 4.63
CA THR A 58 -9.47 3.44 4.94
C THR A 58 -10.56 3.26 3.89
N TYR A 59 -10.47 3.99 2.77
CA TYR A 59 -11.47 4.01 1.70
C TYR A 59 -12.89 4.36 2.20
N ARG A 60 -12.98 5.37 3.06
CA ARG A 60 -14.23 5.90 3.60
C ARG A 60 -14.49 7.33 3.13
N LEU A 61 -15.76 7.72 3.13
CA LEU A 61 -16.15 9.11 2.84
C LEU A 61 -15.76 9.99 4.03
N ALA A 62 -15.00 11.05 3.78
CA ALA A 62 -14.55 11.97 4.83
C ALA A 62 -15.69 12.87 5.36
N PHE A 63 -16.64 13.25 4.49
CA PHE A 63 -17.65 14.28 4.79
C PHE A 63 -19.04 13.93 4.25
N GLY A 64 -20.03 14.72 4.69
CA GLY A 64 -21.42 14.65 4.24
C GLY A 64 -22.25 13.58 4.98
N ALA A 65 -23.50 13.40 4.57
CA ALA A 65 -24.45 12.48 5.22
C ALA A 65 -24.00 11.00 5.23
N ASN A 66 -22.95 10.68 4.46
CA ASN A 66 -22.39 9.34 4.36
C ASN A 66 -20.97 9.25 4.95
N ALA A 67 -20.52 10.24 5.72
CA ALA A 67 -19.22 10.21 6.38
C ALA A 67 -19.00 8.90 7.14
N GLY A 68 -17.79 8.34 7.04
CA GLY A 68 -17.42 7.06 7.64
C GLY A 68 -17.89 5.81 6.88
N LYS A 69 -18.76 5.92 5.86
CA LYS A 69 -19.15 4.76 5.03
C LYS A 69 -18.05 4.43 4.00
N LYS A 70 -17.87 3.14 3.70
CA LYS A 70 -16.95 2.67 2.66
C LYS A 70 -17.37 3.19 1.29
N VAL A 71 -16.41 3.67 0.51
CA VAL A 71 -16.59 4.08 -0.88
C VAL A 71 -16.71 2.84 -1.76
N LEU A 72 -17.75 2.79 -2.61
CA LEU A 72 -17.82 1.85 -3.72
C LEU A 72 -16.88 2.32 -4.83
N THR A 73 -15.80 1.58 -5.07
CA THR A 73 -14.90 1.84 -6.21
C THR A 73 -15.40 1.11 -7.45
N LEU A 74 -15.61 1.87 -8.53
CA LEU A 74 -15.83 1.35 -9.87
C LEU A 74 -14.57 0.58 -10.29
N GLN A 75 -14.69 -0.74 -10.49
CA GLN A 75 -13.57 -1.55 -10.96
C GLN A 75 -13.30 -1.21 -12.43
N THR A 76 -12.13 -0.64 -12.71
CA THR A 76 -11.67 -0.45 -14.08
C THR A 76 -11.25 -1.78 -14.69
N VAL A 77 -11.48 -1.93 -15.99
CA VAL A 77 -11.07 -3.11 -16.75
C VAL A 77 -9.56 -3.30 -16.58
N PRO A 78 -9.07 -4.51 -16.23
CA PRO A 78 -7.65 -4.75 -16.04
C PRO A 78 -6.88 -4.35 -17.30
N THR A 79 -5.88 -3.49 -17.13
CA THR A 79 -4.93 -3.15 -18.21
C THR A 79 -4.31 -4.46 -18.72
N ARG A 80 -4.15 -4.61 -20.05
CA ARG A 80 -3.76 -5.88 -20.70
C ARG A 80 -2.49 -6.55 -20.14
N ASP A 81 -1.63 -5.81 -19.43
CA ASP A 81 -0.44 -6.32 -18.75
C ASP A 81 -0.71 -6.97 -17.37
N SER A 82 -1.92 -6.86 -16.81
CA SER A 82 -2.25 -7.27 -15.43
C SER A 82 -3.03 -8.58 -15.34
N ARG A 83 -2.96 -9.45 -16.36
CA ARG A 83 -3.43 -10.83 -16.17
C ARG A 83 -2.46 -11.49 -15.20
N ALA A 84 -2.88 -11.59 -13.94
CA ALA A 84 -2.13 -12.26 -12.89
C ALA A 84 -1.81 -13.69 -13.36
N ASN A 85 -0.56 -13.90 -13.74
CA ASN A 85 -0.07 -15.23 -14.04
C ASN A 85 0.10 -15.95 -12.70
N PRO A 86 -0.27 -17.23 -12.56
CA PRO A 86 -0.01 -18.02 -11.35
C PRO A 86 1.48 -18.09 -10.94
N SER A 87 2.38 -17.67 -11.83
CA SER A 87 3.82 -17.49 -11.61
C SER A 87 4.22 -16.10 -11.10
N GLU A 88 3.28 -15.20 -10.82
CA GLU A 88 3.57 -13.89 -10.24
C GLU A 88 4.16 -14.07 -8.84
N LEU A 89 5.45 -13.77 -8.70
CA LEU A 89 6.16 -13.63 -7.43
C LEU A 89 5.66 -12.37 -6.69
N VAL A 90 4.38 -12.37 -6.34
CA VAL A 90 3.66 -11.26 -5.70
C VAL A 90 2.89 -11.80 -4.50
N THR A 91 2.96 -11.11 -3.38
CA THR A 91 2.12 -11.37 -2.20
C THR A 91 1.53 -10.07 -1.67
N LYS A 92 0.36 -10.16 -1.03
CA LYS A 92 -0.36 -9.05 -0.44
C LYS A 92 -0.79 -9.43 0.97
N GLN A 93 -0.44 -8.62 1.96
CA GLN A 93 -0.76 -8.87 3.35
C GLN A 93 -0.85 -7.57 4.13
N SER A 94 -1.91 -7.39 4.93
CA SER A 94 -2.05 -6.26 5.88
C SER A 94 -1.83 -4.87 5.25
N GLY A 95 -2.28 -4.66 4.01
CA GLY A 95 -2.09 -3.41 3.28
C GLY A 95 -0.74 -3.25 2.58
N PHE A 96 0.16 -4.22 2.69
CA PHE A 96 1.43 -4.27 1.97
C PHE A 96 1.34 -5.19 0.76
N SER A 97 2.03 -4.83 -0.32
CA SER A 97 2.30 -5.75 -1.44
C SER A 97 3.81 -5.85 -1.70
N LEU A 98 4.30 -7.06 -1.93
CA LEU A 98 5.69 -7.32 -2.32
C LEU A 98 5.70 -7.90 -3.72
N HIS A 99 6.37 -7.21 -4.66
CA HIS A 99 6.50 -7.62 -6.06
C HIS A 99 7.93 -8.08 -6.35
N ALA A 100 8.24 -9.35 -6.11
CA ALA A 100 9.57 -9.94 -6.32
C ALA A 100 9.82 -10.38 -7.77
N GLY A 101 8.80 -10.37 -8.63
CA GLY A 101 8.95 -10.60 -10.08
C GLY A 101 9.55 -9.44 -10.86
N VAL A 102 9.83 -8.30 -10.20
CA VAL A 102 10.34 -7.09 -10.85
C VAL A 102 11.87 -7.07 -10.77
N ALA A 103 12.53 -7.33 -11.91
CA ALA A 103 13.98 -7.23 -12.05
C ALA A 103 14.38 -6.36 -13.25
N CYS A 104 15.51 -5.67 -13.14
CA CYS A 104 16.08 -4.85 -14.22
C CYS A 104 17.54 -5.24 -14.45
N LYS A 105 17.92 -5.58 -15.69
CA LYS A 105 19.33 -5.82 -16.05
C LYS A 105 20.08 -4.47 -16.18
N SER A 106 21.41 -4.50 -16.06
CA SER A 106 22.26 -3.31 -16.10
C SER A 106 22.08 -2.43 -17.36
N HIS A 107 21.79 -3.04 -18.51
CA HIS A 107 21.58 -2.33 -19.77
C HIS A 107 20.14 -1.83 -19.97
N GLN A 108 19.18 -2.21 -19.12
CA GLN A 108 17.76 -1.86 -19.28
C GLN A 108 17.43 -0.48 -18.67
N ARG A 109 18.19 0.56 -19.05
CA ARG A 109 18.09 1.91 -18.47
C ARG A 109 16.66 2.48 -18.50
N LYS A 110 15.93 2.33 -19.60
CA LYS A 110 14.52 2.77 -19.72
C LYS A 110 13.59 2.08 -18.71
N LYS A 111 13.82 0.80 -18.42
CA LYS A 111 13.02 0.04 -17.43
C LYS A 111 13.34 0.51 -16.02
N LEU A 112 14.62 0.68 -15.69
CA LEU A 112 15.06 1.23 -14.42
C LEU A 112 14.45 2.62 -14.18
N GLU A 113 14.54 3.49 -15.19
CA GLU A 113 13.97 4.83 -15.12
C GLU A 113 12.46 4.81 -14.87
N ARG A 114 11.71 3.96 -15.59
CA ARG A 114 10.26 3.78 -15.36
C ARG A 114 9.96 3.33 -13.93
N LEU A 115 10.75 2.41 -13.37
CA LEU A 115 10.59 1.94 -12.00
C LEU A 115 10.89 3.04 -10.98
N CYS A 116 11.99 3.78 -11.17
CA CYS A 116 12.34 4.91 -10.31
C CYS A 116 11.23 5.97 -10.32
N ARG A 117 10.77 6.39 -11.50
CA ARG A 117 9.66 7.35 -11.62
C ARG A 117 8.38 6.84 -10.95
N TYR A 118 8.08 5.55 -11.06
CA TYR A 118 6.91 4.96 -10.41
C TYR A 118 7.01 4.99 -8.88
N ILE A 119 8.18 4.68 -8.33
CA ILE A 119 8.42 4.67 -6.87
C ILE A 119 8.41 6.10 -6.31
N THR A 120 8.95 7.06 -7.05
CA THR A 120 9.06 8.47 -6.62
C THR A 120 7.87 9.34 -7.05
N ARG A 121 6.81 8.76 -7.62
CA ARG A 121 5.66 9.56 -8.04
C ARG A 121 4.97 10.16 -6.81
N PRO A 122 4.60 11.46 -6.84
CA PRO A 122 3.82 12.06 -5.76
C PRO A 122 2.46 11.36 -5.64
N ALA A 123 1.88 11.39 -4.44
CA ALA A 123 0.55 10.82 -4.18
C ALA A 123 -0.55 11.50 -5.02
N ILE A 124 -0.32 12.73 -5.45
CA ILE A 124 -1.24 13.53 -6.27
C ILE A 124 -0.64 13.65 -7.68
N ALA A 125 -1.42 13.29 -8.69
CA ALA A 125 -1.06 13.57 -10.08
C ALA A 125 -0.97 15.09 -10.27
N ARG A 126 0.16 15.56 -10.79
CA ARG A 126 0.35 16.97 -11.17
C ARG A 126 0.27 17.02 -12.68
N ASP A 127 -0.70 17.79 -13.18
CA ASP A 127 -0.82 18.15 -14.59
C ASP A 127 0.12 19.32 -14.92
#